data_AF-A0A7C5SRK8-F1
#
_entry.id   AF-A0A7C5SRK8-F1
#
_cell.length_a   1.000
_cell.length_b   1.000
_cell.length_c   1.000
_cell.angle_alpha   90.00
_cell.angle_beta   90.00
_cell.angle_gamma   90.00
#
_symmetry.space_group_name_H-M   'P 1'
#
loop_
_entity.id
_entity.type
_entity.pdbx_description
1 polymer ?
#
loop_
_entity_poly.entity_id
_entity_poly.type
_entity_poly.pdbx_seq_one_letter_code
_entity_poly.pdbx_strand_id
1 'polypeptide(L)' 'MREFSAQELKTYLDQADTSPLLIDVRQPWEYDVCKLENSNLIPMS' A
#
# COMPACT_ATOMS: atom_id res chain seq x y z
N MET A 1 -11.78 -11.55 -2.40
CA MET A 1 -11.12 -10.33 -1.89
C MET A 1 -10.66 -10.64 -0.47
N ARG A 2 -9.41 -10.32 -0.11
CA ARG A 2 -8.88 -10.53 1.24
C ARG A 2 -8.58 -9.17 1.85
N GLU A 3 -9.01 -8.97 3.08
CA GLU A 3 -8.70 -7.78 3.86
C GLU A 3 -7.58 -8.11 4.84
N PHE A 4 -6.76 -7.10 5.17
CA PHE A 4 -5.69 -7.19 6.13
C PHE A 4 -5.86 -6.07 7.15
N SER A 5 -5.64 -6.36 8.43
CA SER A 5 -5.25 -5.32 9.38
C SER A 5 -3.85 -4.77 9.04
N ALA A 6 -3.50 -3.60 9.58
CA ALA A 6 -2.19 -3.00 9.36
C ALA A 6 -1.03 -3.92 9.78
N GLN A 7 -1.18 -4.64 10.90
CA GLN A 7 -0.15 -5.54 11.40
C GLN A 7 0.03 -6.77 10.51
N GLU A 8 -1.06 -7.35 10.02
CA GLU A 8 -0.99 -8.50 9.10
C GLU A 8 -0.39 -8.08 7.75
N LEU A 9 -0.73 -6.90 7.24
CA LEU A 9 -0.12 -6.36 6.03
C LEU A 9 1.40 -6.19 6.19
N LYS A 10 1.86 -5.63 7.32
CA LYS A 10 3.30 -5.48 7.59
C LYS A 10 4.01 -6.82 7.58
N THR A 11 3.48 -7.81 8.30
CA THR A 11 4.04 -9.17 8.33
C THR A 11 4.07 -9.79 6.93
N TYR A 12 3.01 -9.62 6.15
CA TYR A 12 2.96 -10.12 4.78
C TYR A 12 4.02 -9.48 3.88
N LEU A 13 4.20 -8.16 3.96
CA LEU A 13 5.20 -7.44 3.18
C LEU A 13 6.64 -7.82 3.56
N ASP A 14 6.89 -8.12 4.83
CA ASP A 14 8.21 -8.52 5.33
C ASP A 14 8.61 -9.94 4.93
N GLN A 15 7.63 -10.83 4.74
CA GLN A 15 7.84 -12.26 4.54
C GLN A 15 7.58 -12.73 3.11
N ALA A 16 6.98 -11.90 2.26
CA ALA A 16 6.64 -12.30 0.90
C ALA A 16 7.91 -12.49 0.04
N ASP A 17 8.10 -13.70 -0.49
CA ASP A 17 9.19 -14.00 -1.44
C ASP A 17 9.12 -13.12 -2.70
N THR A 18 7.92 -12.70 -3.09
CA THR A 18 7.68 -11.73 -4.15
C THR A 18 6.82 -10.60 -3.61
N SER A 19 7.38 -9.39 -3.59
CA SER A 19 6.66 -8.22 -3.10
C SER A 19 5.42 -7.95 -3.95
N PRO A 20 4.23 -7.77 -3.34
CA PRO A 20 3.02 -7.44 -4.07
C PRO A 20 3.12 -6.02 -4.66
N LEU A 21 2.37 -5.76 -5.73
CA LEU A 21 2.15 -4.40 -6.19
C LEU A 21 1.24 -3.67 -5.21
N LEU A 22 1.77 -2.65 -4.56
CA LEU A 22 1.00 -1.75 -3.70
C LEU A 22 0.43 -0.61 -4.53
N ILE A 23 -0.90 -0.48 -4.54
CA ILE A 23 -1.62 0.60 -5.22
C ILE A 23 -2.25 1.49 -4.14
N ASP A 24 -1.83 2.74 -4.09
CA ASP A 24 -2.44 3.78 -3.27
C ASP A 24 -3.48 4.51 -4.10
N VAL A 25 -4.73 4.46 -3.66
CA VAL A 25 -5.89 5.01 -4.38
C VAL A 25 -6.38 6.36 -3.82
N ARG A 26 -5.63 6.93 -2.87
CA ARG A 26 -5.95 8.20 -2.22
C ARG A 26 -5.74 9.41 -3.14
N GLN A 27 -6.09 10.59 -2.66
CA GLN A 27 -5.82 11.84 -3.37
C GLN A 27 -4.32 12.18 -3.36
N PRO A 28 -3.79 12.88 -4.38
CA PRO A 28 -2.38 13.24 -4.45
C PRO A 28 -1.86 13.98 -3.21
N TRP A 29 -2.65 14.91 -2.66
CA TRP A 29 -2.26 15.67 -1.47
C TRP A 29 -2.10 14.78 -0.22
N GLU A 30 -2.86 13.69 -0.09
CA GLU A 30 -2.72 12.74 1.02
C GLU A 30 -1.44 11.91 0.88
N TYR A 31 -1.10 11.54 -0.36
CA TYR A 31 0.11 10.80 -0.71
C TYR A 31 1.38 11.64 -0.49
N ASP A 32 1.29 12.96 -0.72
CA ASP A 32 2.38 13.91 -0.46
C ASP A 32 2.65 14.09 1.05
N VAL A 33 1.61 14.00 1.89
CA VAL A 33 1.76 14.03 3.35
C VAL A 33 2.42 12.76 3.87
N CYS A 34 1.94 11.59 3.44
CA CYS A 34 2.54 10.30 3.81
C CYS A 34 2.15 9.19 2.84
N LYS A 35 3.01 8.16 2.76
CA LYS A 35 2.81 7.00 1.88
C LYS A 35 3.59 5.80 2.37
N LEU A 36 3.12 4.61 2.01
CA LEU A 36 3.92 3.39 2.15
C LEU A 36 5.05 3.40 1.14
N GLU A 37 6.23 2.96 1.55
CA GLU A 37 7.35 2.76 0.63
C GLU A 37 6.99 1.71 -0.43
N ASN A 38 7.48 1.90 -1.66
CA ASN A 38 7.17 1.05 -2.83
C ASN A 38 5.69 1.03 -3.28
N SER A 39 4.85 1.93 -2.77
CA SER A 39 3.48 2.11 -3.27
C SER A 39 3.42 3.01 -4.51
N ASN A 40 2.56 2.65 -5.45
CA ASN A 40 2.27 3.45 -6.64
C ASN A 40 0.93 4.18 -6.45
N LEU A 41 0.95 5.50 -6.62
CA LEU A 41 -0.27 6.31 -6.57
C LEU A 41 -1.05 6.13 -7.89
N ILE A 42 -2.28 5.63 -7.79
CA ILE A 42 -3.27 5.58 -8.87
C ILE A 42 -4.57 6.16 -8.29
N PRO A 43 -4.77 7.49 -8.37
CA PRO A 43 -5.95 8.13 -7.81
C PRO A 43 -7.20 7.61 -8.50
N MET A 44 -8.29 7.40 -7.74
CA MET A 44 -9.57 6.97 -8.31
C MET A 44 -10.34 8.09 -9.03
N SER A 45 -9.82 9.32 -9.04
CA SER A 45 -10.45 10.52 -9.60
C SER A 45 -9.45 11.38 -10.35
#